data_AF-A0A3Q3GVA2-F1
#
_entry.id   AF-A0A3Q3GVA2-F1
#
_cell.length_a   1.000
_cell.length_b   1.000
_cell.length_c   1.000
_cell.angle_alpha   90.00
_cell.angle_beta   90.00
_cell.angle_gamma   90.00
#
_symmetry.space_group_name_H-M   'P 1'
#
loop_
_entity.id
_entity.type
_entity.pdbx_description
1 polymer ?
#
loop_
_entity_poly.entity_id
_entity_poly.type
_entity_poly.pdbx_seq_one_letter_code
_entity_poly.pdbx_strand_id
1 'polypeptide(L)'
;MADPDVSTQSGGYDVELFVDPPDYDLICTICQGVLKCPVRSACHHIFCKKCILQWLKRQETCPCCRKPVNPNLIFVMFKLSKSIGRMKIKCKNEIRGCAETFPLSEQYCHSMSCLYELIPCPYQGCRAQLLRRDLDTHARHCEHWRQPCHMGCGTILTQHTQAQHNCYKQLRQEYESRERNHRTIAIALQRKMRRMQSTMAHMKRQIRLICESLEVMDDLHEVVEEEDLGESSGSSGGTPSSSSNN
;
A
#
# COMPACT_ATOMS: atom_id res chain seq x y z
N MET A 1 -1.36 -3.14 -29.29
CA MET A 1 -2.37 -4.18 -28.98
C MET A 1 -3.49 -3.46 -28.29
N ALA A 2 -4.59 -3.20 -28.99
CA ALA A 2 -5.68 -2.34 -28.53
C ALA A 2 -6.59 -3.12 -27.58
N ASP A 3 -6.88 -2.55 -26.41
CA ASP A 3 -7.94 -3.02 -25.51
C ASP A 3 -9.30 -2.97 -26.22
N PRO A 4 -10.05 -4.08 -26.34
CA PRO A 4 -11.35 -4.09 -26.99
C PRO A 4 -12.54 -4.01 -26.01
N ASP A 5 -12.38 -3.45 -24.80
CA ASP A 5 -13.52 -3.25 -23.89
C ASP A 5 -13.35 -2.11 -22.86
N VAL A 6 -12.89 -0.94 -23.32
CA VAL A 6 -13.35 0.31 -22.70
C VAL A 6 -14.53 0.76 -23.54
N SER A 7 -15.71 0.28 -23.18
CA SER A 7 -16.98 0.77 -23.69
C SER A 7 -16.99 2.31 -23.60
N THR A 8 -16.72 2.92 -24.74
CA THR A 8 -16.81 4.34 -25.05
C THR A 8 -18.27 4.77 -24.99
N GLN A 9 -18.93 4.65 -23.83
CA GLN A 9 -20.33 5.03 -23.69
C GLN A 9 -20.42 6.55 -23.48
N SER A 10 -20.23 7.27 -24.58
CA SER A 10 -20.68 8.65 -24.73
C SER A 10 -22.19 8.64 -24.97
N GLY A 11 -22.99 8.54 -23.90
CA GLY A 11 -24.44 8.48 -24.05
C GLY A 11 -25.24 8.17 -22.80
N GLY A 12 -26.51 7.85 -23.04
CA GLY A 12 -27.45 7.24 -22.09
C GLY A 12 -27.11 5.78 -21.79
N TYR A 13 -27.93 5.13 -20.97
CA TYR A 13 -27.88 3.68 -20.78
C TYR A 13 -28.54 2.98 -21.97
N ASP A 14 -28.03 1.81 -22.33
CA ASP A 14 -28.66 0.96 -23.33
C ASP A 14 -30.05 0.50 -22.84
N VAL A 15 -31.03 0.52 -23.74
CA VAL A 15 -32.42 0.18 -23.47
C VAL A 15 -32.56 -1.31 -23.18
N GLU A 16 -31.77 -2.16 -23.85
CA GLU A 16 -31.82 -3.62 -23.70
C GLU A 16 -31.34 -4.10 -22.32
N LEU A 17 -30.64 -3.23 -21.57
CA LEU A 17 -30.22 -3.53 -20.20
C LEU A 17 -31.40 -3.59 -19.23
N PHE A 18 -32.52 -2.93 -19.52
CA PHE A 18 -33.66 -2.84 -18.61
C PHE A 18 -34.56 -4.06 -18.75
N VAL A 19 -35.02 -4.59 -17.62
CA VAL A 19 -35.91 -5.76 -17.59
C VAL A 19 -37.26 -5.43 -18.23
N ASP A 20 -37.81 -4.29 -17.81
CA ASP A 20 -39.05 -3.75 -18.36
C ASP A 20 -38.70 -2.62 -19.33
N PRO A 21 -39.38 -2.53 -20.50
CA PRO A 21 -39.17 -1.43 -21.43
C PRO A 21 -39.36 -0.07 -20.75
N PRO A 22 -38.35 0.81 -20.76
CA PRO A 22 -38.45 2.14 -20.18
C PRO A 22 -39.46 2.99 -20.95
N ASP A 23 -40.14 3.90 -20.24
CA ASP A 23 -41.02 4.90 -20.85
C ASP A 23 -40.23 5.76 -21.86
N TYR A 24 -40.87 6.11 -22.98
CA TYR A 24 -40.30 6.99 -24.01
C TYR A 24 -39.87 8.35 -23.45
N ASP A 25 -40.54 8.85 -22.41
CA ASP A 25 -40.16 10.09 -21.72
C ASP A 25 -38.80 10.00 -21.01
N LEU A 26 -38.30 8.79 -20.78
CA LEU A 26 -36.99 8.53 -20.19
C LEU A 26 -35.88 8.33 -21.23
N ILE A 27 -36.21 8.43 -22.53
CA ILE A 27 -35.26 8.23 -23.62
C ILE A 27 -34.66 9.56 -24.08
N CYS A 28 -33.34 9.61 -24.19
CA CYS A 28 -32.66 10.78 -24.69
C CYS A 28 -32.74 10.84 -26.22
N THR A 29 -33.34 11.90 -26.76
CA THR A 29 -33.50 12.08 -28.22
C THR A 29 -32.17 12.21 -29.00
N ILE A 30 -31.05 12.48 -28.32
CA ILE A 30 -29.73 12.60 -28.96
C ILE A 30 -29.07 11.23 -29.13
N CYS A 31 -29.05 10.40 -28.08
CA CYS A 31 -28.35 9.10 -28.09
C CYS A 31 -29.27 7.89 -28.14
N GLN A 32 -30.59 8.10 -28.11
CA GLN A 32 -31.65 7.06 -28.12
C GLN A 32 -31.60 6.04 -26.96
N GLY A 33 -30.66 6.18 -26.02
CA GLY A 33 -30.62 5.44 -24.77
C GLY A 33 -31.38 6.11 -23.62
N VAL A 34 -31.63 5.35 -22.54
CA VAL A 34 -32.23 5.84 -21.30
C VAL A 34 -31.36 6.94 -20.68
N LEU A 35 -31.99 8.00 -20.19
CA LEU A 35 -31.32 9.20 -19.71
C LEU A 35 -30.25 8.91 -18.62
N LYS A 36 -28.98 9.22 -18.93
CA LYS A 36 -27.86 9.18 -17.99
C LYS A 36 -27.51 10.59 -17.51
N CYS A 37 -27.56 10.80 -16.20
CA CYS A 37 -27.47 12.12 -15.59
C CYS A 37 -28.39 13.13 -16.31
N PRO A 38 -29.72 12.91 -16.28
CA PRO A 38 -30.68 13.77 -16.97
C PRO A 38 -30.52 15.23 -16.57
N VAL A 39 -30.51 16.10 -17.58
CA VAL A 39 -30.50 17.55 -17.41
C VAL A 39 -31.63 18.16 -18.21
N ARG A 40 -32.26 19.19 -17.64
CA ARG A 40 -33.31 19.97 -18.26
C ARG A 40 -32.75 21.31 -18.72
N SER A 41 -32.99 21.64 -19.98
CA SER A 41 -32.69 22.97 -20.53
C SER A 41 -33.78 23.99 -20.15
N ALA A 42 -33.52 25.28 -20.32
CA ALA A 42 -34.50 26.35 -20.08
C ALA A 42 -35.80 26.19 -20.90
N CYS A 43 -35.72 25.54 -22.07
CA CYS A 43 -36.88 25.21 -22.90
C CYS A 43 -37.63 23.92 -22.45
N HIS A 44 -37.31 23.37 -21.29
CA HIS A 44 -37.93 22.22 -20.63
C HIS A 44 -37.64 20.83 -21.24
N HIS A 45 -36.95 20.73 -22.37
CA HIS A 45 -36.49 19.43 -22.89
C HIS A 45 -35.36 18.83 -22.05
N ILE A 46 -35.39 17.50 -21.91
CA ILE A 46 -34.49 16.72 -21.07
C ILE A 46 -33.55 15.87 -21.94
N PHE A 47 -32.27 15.83 -21.57
CA PHE A 47 -31.24 15.08 -22.28
C PHE A 47 -30.24 14.46 -21.29
N CYS A 48 -29.42 13.51 -21.73
CA CYS A 48 -28.23 13.14 -20.96
C CYS A 48 -27.29 14.35 -20.89
N LYS A 49 -26.69 14.62 -19.72
CA LYS A 49 -25.74 15.74 -19.53
C LYS A 49 -24.65 15.77 -20.61
N LYS A 50 -24.00 14.63 -20.85
CA LYS A 50 -22.93 14.53 -21.85
C LYS A 50 -23.44 14.83 -23.27
N CYS A 51 -24.61 14.30 -23.63
CA CYS A 51 -25.19 14.45 -24.97
C CYS A 51 -25.50 15.92 -25.30
N ILE A 52 -26.21 16.63 -24.42
CA ILE A 52 -26.54 18.04 -24.68
C ILE A 52 -25.29 18.92 -24.66
N LEU A 53 -24.35 18.70 -23.74
CA LEU A 53 -23.11 19.49 -23.71
C LEU A 53 -22.26 19.26 -24.96
N GLN A 54 -22.24 18.05 -25.51
CA GLN A 54 -21.54 17.75 -26.76
C GLN A 54 -22.24 18.39 -27.96
N TRP A 55 -23.58 18.40 -27.98
CA TRP A 55 -24.37 19.11 -28.99
C TRP A 55 -24.08 20.62 -28.98
N LEU A 56 -24.07 21.24 -27.80
CA LEU A 56 -23.85 22.68 -27.64
C LEU A 56 -22.44 23.16 -28.05
N LYS A 57 -21.46 22.25 -28.17
CA LYS A 57 -20.16 22.58 -28.77
C LYS A 57 -20.24 22.85 -30.28
N ARG A 58 -21.29 22.35 -30.95
CA ARG A 58 -21.50 22.45 -32.40
C ARG A 58 -22.66 23.37 -32.76
N GLN A 59 -23.70 23.39 -31.92
CA GLN A 59 -24.96 24.09 -32.18
C GLN A 59 -25.52 24.64 -30.86
N GLU A 60 -25.68 25.96 -30.74
CA GLU A 60 -26.15 26.61 -29.50
C GLU A 60 -27.68 26.54 -29.29
N THR A 61 -28.36 25.57 -29.92
CA THR A 61 -29.82 25.44 -29.91
C THR A 61 -30.27 24.10 -29.35
N CYS A 62 -31.51 24.03 -28.89
CA CYS A 62 -32.12 22.79 -28.43
C CYS A 62 -32.38 21.84 -29.60
N PRO A 63 -31.95 20.56 -29.54
CA PRO A 63 -32.23 19.58 -30.58
C PRO A 63 -33.73 19.38 -30.88
N CYS A 64 -34.60 19.54 -29.89
CA CYS A 64 -36.04 19.25 -30.04
C CYS A 64 -36.84 20.45 -30.59
N CYS A 65 -36.51 21.67 -30.18
CA CYS A 65 -37.33 22.86 -30.50
C CYS A 65 -36.56 24.03 -31.11
N ARG A 66 -35.25 23.87 -31.35
CA ARG A 66 -34.35 24.88 -31.94
C ARG A 66 -34.24 26.22 -31.19
N LYS A 67 -34.86 26.36 -30.02
CA LYS A 67 -34.67 27.53 -29.14
C LYS A 67 -33.21 27.62 -28.68
N PRO A 68 -32.64 28.82 -28.50
CA PRO A 68 -31.28 28.99 -28.00
C PRO A 68 -31.15 28.37 -26.60
N VAL A 69 -30.04 27.70 -26.34
CA VAL A 69 -29.77 27.05 -25.05
C VAL A 69 -28.52 27.64 -24.45
N ASN A 70 -28.68 28.35 -23.33
CA ASN A 70 -27.56 28.79 -22.52
C ASN A 70 -27.05 27.63 -21.64
N PRO A 71 -25.79 27.18 -21.78
CA PRO A 71 -25.23 26.10 -20.96
C PRO A 71 -25.28 26.36 -19.44
N ASN A 72 -25.27 27.63 -19.02
CA ASN A 72 -25.35 28.02 -17.61
C ASN A 72 -26.76 27.88 -17.02
N LEU A 73 -27.78 27.70 -17.86
CA LEU A 73 -29.18 27.51 -17.47
C LEU A 73 -29.63 26.04 -17.66
N ILE A 74 -28.68 25.11 -17.54
CA ILE A 74 -28.94 23.67 -17.58
C ILE A 74 -29.03 23.14 -16.15
N PHE A 75 -30.16 22.51 -15.83
CA PHE A 75 -30.46 22.03 -14.48
C PHE A 75 -30.42 20.51 -14.41
N VAL A 76 -29.66 19.96 -13.47
CA VAL A 76 -29.62 18.50 -13.23
C VAL A 76 -30.93 18.04 -12.59
N MET A 77 -31.53 17.00 -13.15
CA MET A 77 -32.81 16.44 -12.70
C MET A 77 -32.60 15.29 -11.71
N PHE A 78 -32.23 15.61 -10.47
CA PHE A 78 -31.91 14.60 -9.44
C PHE A 78 -33.05 13.60 -9.16
N LYS A 79 -34.30 14.06 -9.09
CA LYS A 79 -35.45 13.17 -8.88
C LYS A 79 -35.57 12.16 -10.01
N LEU A 80 -35.36 12.60 -11.26
CA LEU A 80 -35.40 11.73 -12.43
C LEU A 80 -34.23 10.72 -12.42
N SER A 81 -33.02 11.17 -12.07
CA SER A 81 -31.87 10.26 -11.88
C SER A 81 -32.17 9.17 -10.85
N LYS A 82 -32.81 9.51 -9.72
CA LYS A 82 -33.21 8.54 -8.69
C LYS A 82 -34.30 7.59 -9.16
N SER A 83 -35.26 8.05 -9.96
CA SER A 83 -36.28 7.18 -10.55
C SER A 83 -35.67 6.19 -11.53
N ILE A 84 -34.81 6.65 -12.44
CA ILE A 84 -34.07 5.79 -13.38
C ILE A 84 -33.18 4.79 -12.62
N GLY A 85 -32.50 5.24 -11.56
CA GLY A 85 -31.67 4.37 -10.72
C GLY A 85 -32.42 3.22 -10.03
N ARG A 86 -33.72 3.36 -9.77
CA ARG A 86 -34.56 2.32 -9.13
C ARG A 86 -35.11 1.29 -10.13
N MET A 87 -35.00 1.54 -11.43
CA MET A 87 -35.46 0.60 -12.44
C MET A 87 -34.58 -0.65 -12.44
N LYS A 88 -35.19 -1.81 -12.67
CA LYS A 88 -34.48 -3.09 -12.70
C LYS A 88 -33.75 -3.26 -14.02
N ILE A 89 -32.49 -3.64 -13.93
CA ILE A 89 -31.66 -4.01 -15.07
C ILE A 89 -31.18 -5.45 -14.94
N LYS A 90 -30.82 -6.03 -16.08
CA LYS A 90 -30.12 -7.31 -16.16
C LYS A 90 -28.63 -7.10 -15.99
N CYS A 91 -27.95 -8.11 -15.47
CA CYS A 91 -26.49 -8.10 -15.43
C CYS A 91 -25.90 -8.06 -16.86
N LYS A 92 -24.85 -7.26 -17.08
CA LYS A 92 -24.07 -7.26 -18.33
C LYS A 92 -23.51 -8.65 -18.71
N ASN A 93 -23.36 -9.53 -17.71
CA ASN A 93 -22.90 -10.90 -17.87
C ASN A 93 -24.05 -11.90 -18.04
N GLU A 94 -25.26 -11.47 -18.40
CA GLU A 94 -26.36 -12.36 -18.80
C GLU A 94 -25.91 -13.35 -19.88
N ILE A 95 -25.14 -12.85 -20.87
CA ILE A 95 -24.51 -13.67 -21.93
C ILE A 95 -23.58 -14.78 -21.41
N ARG A 96 -23.07 -14.65 -20.18
CA ARG A 96 -22.19 -15.64 -19.52
C ARG A 96 -22.94 -16.51 -18.50
N GLY A 97 -24.25 -16.28 -18.31
CA GLY A 97 -25.12 -17.04 -17.41
C GLY A 97 -25.53 -16.32 -16.13
N CYS A 98 -25.22 -15.02 -15.98
CA CYS A 98 -25.73 -14.27 -14.83
C CYS A 98 -27.19 -13.86 -15.03
N ALA A 99 -28.11 -14.59 -14.41
CA ALA A 99 -29.55 -14.31 -14.47
C ALA A 99 -30.03 -13.27 -13.43
N GLU A 100 -29.10 -12.65 -12.69
CA GLU A 100 -29.45 -11.67 -11.66
C GLU A 100 -30.03 -10.40 -12.28
N THR A 101 -31.08 -9.89 -11.63
CA THR A 101 -31.68 -8.59 -11.94
C THR A 101 -31.70 -7.74 -10.69
N PHE A 102 -31.34 -6.47 -10.83
CA PHE A 102 -31.17 -5.56 -9.68
C PHE A 102 -31.41 -4.11 -10.11
N PRO A 103 -31.66 -3.18 -9.16
CA PRO A 103 -31.76 -1.76 -9.47
C PRO A 103 -30.50 -1.23 -10.16
N LEU A 104 -30.65 -0.38 -11.18
CA LEU A 104 -29.52 0.26 -11.87
C LEU A 104 -28.54 0.94 -10.90
N SER A 105 -29.03 1.51 -9.80
CA SER A 105 -28.18 2.12 -8.76
C SER A 105 -27.21 1.13 -8.09
N GLU A 106 -27.51 -0.17 -8.13
CA GLU A 106 -26.72 -1.24 -7.50
C GLU A 106 -25.77 -1.93 -8.49
N GLN A 107 -25.75 -1.51 -9.75
CA GLN A 107 -24.92 -2.11 -10.81
C GLN A 107 -23.45 -2.25 -10.41
N TYR A 108 -22.89 -1.22 -9.78
CA TYR A 108 -21.50 -1.23 -9.32
C TYR A 108 -21.28 -2.31 -8.24
N CYS A 109 -22.16 -2.35 -7.22
CA CYS A 109 -22.08 -3.33 -6.14
C CYS A 109 -22.17 -4.76 -6.67
N HIS A 110 -23.10 -5.02 -7.60
CA HIS A 110 -23.19 -6.32 -8.26
C HIS A 110 -21.92 -6.64 -9.07
N SER A 111 -21.39 -5.70 -9.86
CA SER A 111 -20.18 -5.95 -10.67
C SER A 111 -18.97 -6.36 -9.81
N MET A 112 -18.88 -5.87 -8.57
CA MET A 112 -17.80 -6.22 -7.64
C MET A 112 -17.88 -7.64 -7.09
N SER A 113 -19.07 -8.26 -7.09
CA SER A 113 -19.32 -9.60 -6.54
C SER A 113 -19.88 -10.60 -7.56
N CYS A 114 -20.13 -10.17 -8.80
CA CYS A 114 -20.70 -10.99 -9.86
C CYS A 114 -19.83 -12.22 -10.12
N LEU A 115 -20.42 -13.40 -9.91
CA LEU A 115 -19.78 -14.71 -10.10
C LEU A 115 -19.36 -14.97 -11.56
N TYR A 116 -19.99 -14.25 -12.50
CA TYR A 116 -19.78 -14.36 -13.94
C TYR A 116 -18.92 -13.24 -14.53
N GLU A 117 -18.39 -12.34 -13.69
CA GLU A 117 -17.41 -11.35 -14.13
C GLU A 117 -16.11 -12.07 -14.51
N LEU A 118 -15.58 -11.75 -15.70
CA LEU A 118 -14.24 -12.18 -16.08
C LEU A 118 -13.21 -11.37 -15.29
N ILE A 119 -12.41 -12.08 -14.51
CA ILE A 119 -11.32 -11.49 -13.74
C ILE A 119 -9.99 -12.09 -14.22
N PRO A 120 -8.90 -11.31 -14.21
CA PRO A 120 -7.56 -11.86 -14.35
C PRO A 120 -7.24 -12.75 -13.14
N CYS A 121 -6.44 -13.79 -13.37
CA CYS A 121 -5.83 -14.52 -12.29
C CYS A 121 -4.97 -13.56 -11.41
N PRO A 122 -5.13 -13.57 -10.08
CA PRO A 122 -4.37 -12.68 -9.20
C PRO A 122 -2.91 -13.13 -8.99
N TYR A 123 -2.55 -14.32 -9.46
CA TYR A 123 -1.20 -14.87 -9.26
C TYR A 123 -0.23 -14.37 -10.32
N GLN A 124 0.87 -13.77 -9.86
CA GLN A 124 1.89 -13.20 -10.75
C GLN A 124 2.44 -14.23 -11.73
N GLY A 125 2.48 -13.87 -13.01
CA GLY A 125 2.90 -14.75 -14.11
C GLY A 125 1.74 -15.50 -14.78
N CYS A 126 0.61 -15.67 -14.10
CA CYS A 126 -0.57 -16.26 -14.72
C CYS A 126 -1.32 -15.23 -15.58
N ARG A 127 -1.57 -15.56 -16.84
CA ARG A 127 -2.35 -14.72 -17.78
C ARG A 127 -3.77 -15.22 -17.98
N ALA A 128 -4.23 -16.17 -17.18
CA ALA A 128 -5.58 -16.72 -17.30
C ALA A 128 -6.63 -15.65 -16.99
N GLN A 129 -7.69 -15.64 -17.80
CA GLN A 129 -8.93 -14.91 -17.56
C GLN A 129 -10.00 -15.94 -17.25
N LEU A 130 -10.73 -15.73 -16.16
CA LEU A 130 -11.64 -16.73 -15.62
C LEU A 130 -12.86 -16.05 -15.01
N LEU A 131 -13.98 -16.76 -14.97
CA LEU A 131 -15.13 -16.30 -14.22
C LEU A 131 -14.77 -16.28 -12.74
N ARG A 132 -15.25 -15.27 -12.01
CA ARG A 132 -15.00 -15.15 -10.56
C ARG A 132 -15.31 -16.43 -9.79
N ARG A 133 -16.39 -17.14 -10.14
CA ARG A 133 -16.77 -18.43 -9.51
C ARG A 133 -15.75 -19.56 -9.71
N ASP A 134 -14.95 -19.49 -10.77
CA ASP A 134 -13.97 -20.52 -11.14
C ASP A 134 -12.57 -20.19 -10.58
N LEU A 135 -12.43 -19.13 -9.78
CA LEU A 135 -11.15 -18.74 -9.20
C LEU A 135 -10.61 -19.79 -8.23
N ASP A 136 -11.46 -20.36 -7.38
CA ASP A 136 -11.03 -21.37 -6.41
C ASP A 136 -10.60 -22.68 -7.08
N THR A 137 -11.31 -23.08 -8.14
CA THR A 137 -10.96 -24.28 -8.92
C THR A 137 -9.68 -24.08 -9.70
N HIS A 138 -9.50 -22.90 -10.31
CA HIS A 138 -8.24 -22.51 -10.94
C HIS A 138 -7.09 -22.46 -9.93
N ALA A 139 -7.30 -21.85 -8.75
CA ALA A 139 -6.26 -21.67 -7.75
C ALA A 139 -5.62 -23.00 -7.33
N ARG A 140 -6.41 -24.08 -7.21
CA ARG A 140 -5.94 -25.45 -6.90
C ARG A 140 -5.00 -26.04 -7.95
N HIS A 141 -5.08 -25.59 -9.20
CA HIS A 141 -4.31 -26.14 -10.32
C HIS A 141 -3.37 -25.11 -10.94
N CYS A 142 -3.34 -23.88 -10.41
CA CYS A 142 -2.51 -22.82 -10.96
C CYS A 142 -1.04 -23.05 -10.60
N GLU A 143 -0.20 -23.27 -11.61
CA GLU A 143 1.26 -23.43 -11.46
C GLU A 143 1.93 -22.19 -10.85
N HIS A 144 1.28 -21.02 -10.98
CA HIS A 144 1.75 -19.75 -10.44
C HIS A 144 1.26 -19.49 -9.01
N TRP A 145 0.48 -20.40 -8.42
CA TRP A 145 0.02 -20.27 -7.04
C TRP A 145 1.21 -20.31 -6.08
N ARG A 146 1.41 -19.19 -5.39
CA ARG A 146 2.42 -19.02 -4.34
C ARG A 146 1.81 -18.18 -3.24
N GLN A 147 1.72 -18.71 -2.03
CA GLN A 147 1.13 -18.00 -0.90
C GLN A 147 1.99 -18.20 0.36
N PRO A 148 2.13 -17.17 1.21
CA PRO A 148 2.72 -17.35 2.53
C PRO A 148 1.94 -18.39 3.33
N CYS A 149 2.64 -19.13 4.17
CA CYS A 149 1.99 -20.04 5.10
C CYS A 149 0.97 -19.28 5.95
N HIS A 150 -0.28 -19.72 5.89
CA HIS A 150 -1.41 -19.15 6.63
C HIS A 150 -1.21 -19.11 8.15
N MET A 151 -0.32 -19.95 8.69
CA MET A 151 0.05 -19.97 10.11
C MET A 151 1.19 -19.01 10.47
N GLY A 152 1.71 -18.25 9.50
CA GLY A 152 2.61 -17.12 9.77
C GLY A 152 4.09 -17.44 9.93
N CYS A 153 4.56 -18.64 9.55
CA CYS A 153 6.01 -18.95 9.59
C CYS A 153 6.83 -18.27 8.48
N GLY A 154 6.19 -17.51 7.60
CA GLY A 154 6.87 -16.80 6.50
C GLY A 154 7.32 -17.69 5.33
N THR A 155 7.19 -19.02 5.40
CA THR A 155 7.49 -19.90 4.27
C THR A 155 6.49 -19.66 3.13
N ILE A 156 6.99 -19.47 1.91
CA ILE A 156 6.16 -19.40 0.71
C ILE A 156 5.83 -20.81 0.23
N LEU A 157 4.54 -21.15 0.23
CA LEU A 157 4.01 -22.43 -0.20
C LEU A 157 3.68 -22.38 -1.69
N THR A 158 3.96 -23.47 -2.38
CA THR A 158 3.49 -23.77 -3.73
C THR A 158 2.47 -24.91 -3.66
N GLN A 159 1.76 -25.20 -4.75
CA GLN A 159 0.79 -26.30 -4.77
C GLN A 159 1.39 -27.62 -4.30
N HIS A 160 2.63 -27.91 -4.71
CA HIS A 160 3.33 -29.14 -4.33
C HIS A 160 3.76 -29.17 -2.86
N THR A 161 4.13 -28.02 -2.29
CA THR A 161 4.70 -27.97 -0.94
C THR A 161 3.66 -27.73 0.16
N GLN A 162 2.48 -27.18 -0.17
CA GLN A 162 1.46 -26.83 0.80
C GLN A 162 1.00 -28.03 1.63
N ALA A 163 0.71 -29.17 0.98
CA ALA A 163 0.22 -30.37 1.67
C ALA A 163 1.27 -31.01 2.61
N GLN A 164 2.55 -30.80 2.33
CA GLN A 164 3.67 -31.38 3.10
C GLN A 164 4.23 -30.39 4.14
N HIS A 165 3.78 -29.14 4.14
CA HIS A 165 4.32 -28.12 5.01
C HIS A 165 3.83 -28.29 6.45
N ASN A 166 4.76 -28.51 7.38
CA ASN A 166 4.50 -28.50 8.81
C ASN A 166 5.06 -27.21 9.43
N CYS A 167 4.17 -26.23 9.64
CA CYS A 167 4.52 -24.90 10.17
C CYS A 167 5.28 -24.99 11.50
N TYR A 168 4.81 -25.83 12.43
CA TYR A 168 5.44 -25.98 13.75
C TYR A 168 6.86 -26.52 13.65
N LYS A 169 7.08 -27.53 12.80
CA LYS A 169 8.41 -28.10 12.58
C LYS A 169 9.38 -27.05 12.01
N GLN A 170 8.93 -26.25 11.04
CA GLN A 170 9.73 -25.16 10.47
C GLN A 170 10.12 -24.13 11.53
N LEU A 171 9.14 -23.61 12.28
CA LEU A 171 9.37 -22.63 13.34
C LEU A 171 10.31 -23.14 14.43
N ARG A 172 10.15 -24.42 14.82
CA ARG A 172 11.03 -25.05 15.81
C ARG A 172 12.47 -25.14 15.31
N GLN A 173 12.69 -25.55 14.06
CA GLN A 173 14.02 -25.63 13.47
C GLN A 173 14.68 -24.24 13.39
N GLU A 174 13.93 -23.21 13.02
CA GLU A 174 14.41 -21.82 13.00
C GLU A 174 14.80 -21.34 14.41
N TYR A 175 13.97 -21.62 15.41
CA TYR A 175 14.27 -21.29 16.81
C TYR A 175 15.56 -21.98 17.29
N GLU A 176 15.69 -23.29 17.10
CA GLU A 176 16.86 -24.07 17.50
C GLU A 176 18.13 -23.63 16.73
N SER A 177 18.00 -23.23 15.47
CA SER A 177 19.09 -22.65 14.69
C SER A 177 19.53 -21.28 15.26
N ARG A 178 18.56 -20.41 15.57
CA ARG A 178 18.81 -19.09 16.14
C ARG A 178 19.48 -19.19 17.52
N GLU A 179 19.03 -20.13 18.35
CA GLU A 179 19.64 -20.39 19.65
C GLU A 179 21.09 -20.88 19.52
N ARG A 180 21.37 -21.82 18.61
CA ARG A 180 22.74 -22.28 18.32
C ARG A 180 23.65 -21.15 17.85
N ASN A 181 23.14 -20.27 16.99
CA ASN A 181 23.88 -19.09 16.52
C ASN A 181 24.19 -18.13 17.68
N HIS A 182 23.21 -17.81 18.52
CA HIS A 182 23.42 -16.97 19.70
C HIS A 182 24.45 -17.56 20.67
N ARG A 183 24.38 -18.87 20.95
CA ARG A 183 25.38 -19.55 21.78
C ARG A 183 26.79 -19.47 21.19
N THR A 184 26.92 -19.70 19.88
CA THR A 184 28.21 -19.63 19.17
C THR A 184 28.80 -18.21 19.25
N ILE A 185 27.97 -17.19 19.02
CA ILE A 185 28.37 -15.78 19.13
C ILE A 185 28.80 -15.46 20.57
N ALA A 186 28.03 -15.90 21.57
CA ALA A 186 28.36 -15.68 22.98
C ALA A 186 29.71 -16.28 23.37
N ILE A 187 30.00 -17.53 22.95
CA ILE A 187 31.29 -18.19 23.20
C ILE A 187 32.44 -17.43 22.52
N ALA A 188 32.24 -16.98 21.27
CA ALA A 188 33.23 -16.21 20.54
C ALA A 188 33.51 -14.85 21.20
N LEU A 189 32.46 -14.15 21.65
CA LEU A 189 32.57 -12.88 22.38
C LEU A 189 33.30 -13.06 23.71
N GLN A 190 32.96 -14.10 24.49
CA GLN A 190 33.67 -14.41 25.73
C GLN A 190 35.16 -14.70 25.50
N ARG A 191 35.50 -15.44 24.44
CA ARG A 191 36.90 -15.69 24.07
C ARG A 191 37.64 -14.41 23.72
N LYS A 192 37.03 -13.51 22.92
CA LYS A 192 37.60 -12.19 22.61
C LYS A 192 37.77 -11.34 23.86
N MET A 193 36.77 -11.32 24.74
CA MET A 193 36.82 -10.58 26.00
C MET A 193 37.96 -11.07 26.91
N ARG A 194 38.17 -12.38 27.03
CA ARG A 194 39.31 -12.95 27.79
C ARG A 194 40.66 -12.55 27.21
N ARG A 195 40.82 -12.59 25.88
CA ARG A 195 42.05 -12.12 25.22
C ARG A 195 42.30 -10.64 25.51
N MET A 196 41.26 -9.82 25.38
CA MET A 196 41.31 -8.38 25.67
C MET A 196 41.65 -8.10 27.13
N GLN A 197 41.09 -8.85 28.08
CA GLN A 197 41.42 -8.75 29.51
C GLN A 197 42.89 -9.12 29.77
N SER A 198 43.41 -10.16 29.13
CA SER A 198 44.82 -10.56 29.25
C SER A 198 45.77 -9.50 28.67
N THR A 199 45.47 -8.95 27.48
CA THR A 199 46.27 -7.86 26.91
C THR A 199 46.20 -6.60 27.75
N MET A 200 45.02 -6.25 28.29
CA MET A 200 44.87 -5.12 29.20
C MET A 200 45.66 -5.34 30.51
N ALA A 201 45.66 -6.55 31.07
CA ALA A 201 46.46 -6.86 32.26
C ALA A 201 47.96 -6.74 31.98
N HIS A 202 48.42 -7.21 30.81
CA HIS A 202 49.80 -7.05 30.37
C HIS A 202 50.17 -5.57 30.21
N MET A 203 49.36 -4.79 29.49
CA MET A 203 49.56 -3.34 29.33
C MET A 203 49.60 -2.63 30.68
N LYS A 204 48.69 -2.93 31.60
CA LYS A 204 48.70 -2.37 32.97
C LYS A 204 50.00 -2.68 33.71
N ARG A 205 50.53 -3.90 33.58
CA ARG A 205 51.81 -4.28 34.19
C ARG A 205 52.98 -3.52 33.57
N GLN A 206 53.02 -3.38 32.25
CA GLN A 206 54.06 -2.60 31.58
C GLN A 206 54.02 -1.13 31.97
N ILE A 207 52.82 -0.52 32.00
CA ILE A 207 52.65 0.87 32.45
C ILE A 207 53.18 1.04 33.88
N ARG A 208 52.85 0.11 34.80
CA ARG A 208 53.37 0.16 36.17
C ARG A 208 54.90 0.10 36.22
N LEU A 209 55.52 -0.83 35.49
CA LEU A 209 56.99 -0.94 35.44
C LEU A 209 57.64 0.31 34.85
N ILE A 210 57.00 0.94 33.85
CA ILE A 210 57.47 2.20 33.28
C ILE A 210 57.38 3.31 34.33
N CYS A 211 56.23 3.47 35.02
CA CYS A 211 56.07 4.45 36.10
C CYS A 211 57.12 4.26 37.20
N GLU A 212 57.31 3.03 37.69
CA GLU A 212 58.35 2.70 38.68
C GLU A 212 59.76 3.03 38.17
N SER A 213 60.05 2.81 36.88
CA SER A 213 61.36 3.14 36.29
C SER A 213 61.56 4.65 36.10
N LEU A 214 60.48 5.41 35.86
CA LEU A 214 60.51 6.87 35.78
C LEU A 214 60.69 7.50 37.17
N GLU A 215 60.06 6.94 38.22
CA GLU A 215 60.25 7.34 39.62
C GLU A 215 61.72 7.12 40.07
N VAL A 216 62.35 6.02 39.65
CA VAL A 216 63.78 5.75 39.92
C VAL A 216 64.72 6.68 39.11
N MET A 217 64.25 7.26 37.99
CA MET A 217 65.01 8.26 37.24
C MET A 217 64.90 9.67 37.84
N ASP A 218 63.83 9.99 38.55
CA ASP A 218 63.74 11.21 39.39
C ASP A 218 64.73 11.11 40.58
N ASP A 219 64.86 9.93 41.21
CA ASP A 219 65.82 9.70 42.30
C ASP A 219 67.30 9.73 41.82
N LEU A 220 67.58 9.48 40.54
CA LEU A 220 68.93 9.65 39.96
C LEU A 220 69.18 11.07 39.42
N HIS A 221 68.16 11.92 39.33
CA HIS A 221 68.33 13.35 39.01
C HIS A 221 68.50 14.22 40.26
N GLU A 222 68.22 13.72 41.48
CA GLU A 222 68.46 14.44 42.74
C GLU A 222 69.93 14.44 43.23
N VAL A 223 70.89 13.87 42.49
CA VAL A 223 72.32 13.85 42.91
C VAL A 223 73.24 14.84 42.17
N VAL A 224 72.73 15.68 41.28
CA VAL A 224 73.51 16.79 40.71
C VAL A 224 72.63 18.02 40.56
N GLU A 225 72.35 18.69 41.67
CA GLU A 225 72.15 20.16 41.75
C GLU A 225 71.81 20.55 43.20
N GLU A 226 72.77 20.42 44.12
CA GLU A 226 72.86 21.36 45.25
C GLU A 226 74.10 22.22 45.01
N GLU A 227 73.89 23.45 44.53
CA GLU A 227 74.37 24.64 45.22
C GLU A 227 73.82 25.92 44.57
N ASP A 228 73.25 26.76 45.44
CA ASP A 228 73.20 28.23 45.40
C ASP A 228 71.91 28.96 44.93
N LEU A 229 71.07 29.20 45.95
CA LEU A 229 70.49 30.49 46.40
C LEU A 229 70.07 31.56 45.36
N GLY A 230 68.83 32.07 45.51
CA GLY A 230 68.51 33.41 45.01
C GLY A 230 67.03 33.79 44.88
N GLU A 231 66.41 34.09 46.02
CA GLU A 231 65.34 35.08 46.29
C GLU A 231 64.30 35.53 45.22
N SER A 232 63.06 35.68 45.74
CA SER A 232 62.17 36.86 45.61
C SER A 232 60.91 36.77 44.71
N SER A 233 59.80 36.60 45.44
CA SER A 233 58.55 37.39 45.40
C SER A 233 57.60 37.41 44.19
N GLY A 234 56.32 37.14 44.47
CA GLY A 234 55.21 37.37 43.54
C GLY A 234 53.86 36.80 44.01
N SER A 235 53.18 37.55 44.89
CA SER A 235 51.73 37.54 45.22
C SER A 235 50.80 37.22 44.03
N SER A 236 49.55 36.74 44.11
CA SER A 236 48.51 36.59 45.14
C SER A 236 47.28 36.01 44.44
N GLY A 237 46.40 35.28 45.15
CA GLY A 237 45.03 35.03 44.66
C GLY A 237 44.32 33.89 45.39
N GLY A 238 43.55 34.23 46.44
CA GLY A 238 42.78 33.30 47.24
C GLY A 238 41.53 32.73 46.55
N THR A 239 41.32 31.42 46.75
CA THR A 239 40.15 30.70 47.33
C THR A 239 38.80 31.41 47.51
N PRO A 240 37.68 30.70 47.79
CA PRO A 240 37.23 29.34 47.36
C PRO A 240 35.70 29.25 47.13
N SER A 241 35.16 28.01 47.11
CA SER A 241 33.83 27.56 47.61
C SER A 241 32.62 27.78 46.67
N SER A 242 32.04 26.73 46.09
CA SER A 242 31.10 25.73 46.64
C SER A 242 29.64 26.07 46.32
N SER A 243 29.00 25.24 45.50
CA SER A 243 27.54 25.16 45.29
C SER A 243 27.27 23.68 44.98
N SER A 244 26.69 22.90 45.89
CA SER A 244 25.25 22.80 46.21
C SER A 244 24.39 22.31 45.05
N ASN A 245 23.79 21.14 45.27
CA ASN A 245 22.64 20.50 44.59
C ASN A 245 22.94 20.02 43.15
N ASN A 246 22.75 18.75 42.80
CA ASN A 246 21.65 17.84 43.10
C ASN A 246 22.09 16.38 42.90
#